data_AF-A0A838I025-F1
#
_entry.id   AF-A0A838I025-F1
#
_cell.length_a   1.000
_cell.length_b   1.000
_cell.length_c   1.000
_cell.angle_alpha   90.00
_cell.angle_beta   90.00
_cell.angle_gamma   90.00
#
_symmetry.space_group_name_H-M   'P 1'
#
loop_
_entity.id
_entity.type
_entity.pdbx_description
1 polymer ?
#
loop_
_entity_poly.entity_id
_entity_poly.type
_entity_poly.pdbx_seq_one_letter_code
_entity_poly.pdbx_strand_id
1 'polypeptide(L)'
;MTMSDPRSRARHARRLPLLILLALTMLVAGLVPAASAADPVTPSAGIHFGAQVSRRYGLSQYESIERFEGQIGRPLAIVNRYRSFSDHDYRDERRHLADGRIPLISWRATDSALDPNRAQRIASGEFDGLIRDTARAIRDLGQPVLIRFAWEMTATRGQRQYIGEPAQFISAWRRIHDIFAQEGATNGLFVWA
;
A
#
# COMPACT_ATOMS: atom_id res chain seq x y z
N MET A 1 -50.99 75.68 46.96
CA MET A 1 -50.22 76.21 48.10
C MET A 1 -48.94 75.38 48.19
N THR A 2 -47.81 76.00 47.82
CA THR A 2 -46.40 75.67 48.18
C THR A 2 -45.86 74.26 47.90
N MET A 3 -44.94 74.12 46.93
CA MET A 3 -43.47 73.94 47.12
C MET A 3 -43.15 72.67 47.92
N SER A 4 -42.41 71.67 47.41
CA SER A 4 -41.00 71.78 47.01
C SER A 4 -40.53 70.47 46.36
N ASP A 5 -39.69 70.55 45.33
CA ASP A 5 -38.70 69.53 44.93
C ASP A 5 -37.33 70.07 45.41
N PRO A 6 -36.37 69.26 45.91
CA PRO A 6 -35.40 68.63 45.00
C PRO A 6 -34.80 67.27 45.45
N ARG A 7 -34.61 66.40 44.44
CA ARG A 7 -33.41 65.55 44.17
C ARG A 7 -32.87 64.65 45.28
N SER A 8 -32.79 63.33 45.01
CA SER A 8 -31.51 62.58 45.08
C SER A 8 -31.66 61.05 44.86
N ARG A 9 -30.96 60.59 43.80
CA ARG A 9 -30.19 59.34 43.69
C ARG A 9 -30.83 58.04 43.19
N ALA A 10 -30.08 57.51 42.22
CA ALA A 10 -29.84 56.09 41.89
C ALA A 10 -30.90 55.36 41.05
N ARG A 11 -30.77 55.55 39.73
CA ARG A 11 -31.19 54.57 38.72
C ARG A 11 -30.38 53.29 38.88
N HIS A 12 -30.98 52.19 39.33
CA HIS A 12 -30.45 50.84 39.10
C HIS A 12 -31.61 49.93 38.68
N ALA A 13 -31.95 49.98 37.39
CA ALA A 13 -32.78 48.97 36.76
C ALA A 13 -32.00 47.64 36.78
N ARG A 14 -32.59 46.61 37.38
CA ARG A 14 -32.07 45.24 37.35
C ARG A 14 -31.94 44.80 35.90
N ARG A 15 -30.71 44.76 35.38
CA ARG A 15 -30.37 44.09 34.12
C ARG A 15 -30.10 42.62 34.45
N LEU A 16 -30.97 41.76 33.95
CA LEU A 16 -30.81 40.30 33.94
C LEU A 16 -29.53 39.97 33.11
N PRO A 17 -28.63 39.08 33.56
CA PRO A 17 -27.47 38.71 32.76
C PRO A 17 -27.90 37.79 31.62
N LEU A 18 -27.76 38.30 30.40
CA LEU A 18 -27.73 37.57 29.15
C LEU A 18 -26.46 36.71 29.16
N LEU A 19 -26.57 35.38 29.25
CA LEU A 19 -25.54 34.39 28.88
C LEU A 19 -26.03 32.96 29.17
N ILE A 20 -26.71 32.31 28.22
CA ILE A 20 -26.55 30.86 27.97
C ILE A 20 -26.54 30.64 26.45
N LEU A 21 -25.32 30.51 25.96
CA LEU A 21 -24.83 29.68 24.86
C LEU A 21 -25.75 29.39 23.65
N LEU A 22 -25.37 30.05 22.57
CA LEU A 22 -25.44 29.63 21.19
C LEU A 22 -24.80 28.22 21.02
N ALA A 23 -25.60 27.15 21.01
CA ALA A 23 -25.09 25.81 20.69
C ALA A 23 -26.22 24.85 20.28
N LEU A 24 -26.70 24.95 19.03
CA LEU A 24 -27.15 23.76 18.29
C LEU A 24 -27.39 24.02 16.80
N THR A 25 -26.40 24.54 16.07
CA THR A 25 -26.27 24.13 14.66
C THR A 25 -25.54 22.79 14.69
N MET A 26 -26.29 21.71 14.83
CA MET A 26 -25.79 20.38 14.51
C MET A 26 -25.36 20.39 13.05
N LEU A 27 -24.05 20.51 12.85
CA LEU A 27 -23.40 20.14 11.61
C LEU A 27 -23.61 18.63 11.46
N VAL A 28 -24.70 18.23 10.79
CA VAL A 28 -24.77 16.91 10.18
C VAL A 28 -23.81 16.97 8.99
N ALA A 29 -22.51 16.91 9.29
CA ALA A 29 -21.52 16.51 8.32
C ALA A 29 -21.82 15.05 8.03
N GLY A 30 -22.74 14.83 7.08
CA GLY A 30 -23.03 13.52 6.56
C GLY A 30 -21.71 12.86 6.21
N LEU A 31 -21.55 11.63 6.70
CA LEU A 31 -20.52 10.71 6.27
C LEU A 31 -20.72 10.54 4.76
N VAL A 32 -20.12 11.41 3.95
CA VAL A 32 -19.86 11.08 2.56
C VAL A 32 -18.89 9.91 2.69
N PRO A 33 -19.27 8.68 2.30
CA PRO A 33 -18.28 7.63 2.21
C PRO A 33 -17.20 8.20 1.32
N ALA A 34 -15.97 8.33 1.82
CA ALA A 34 -14.85 8.66 0.96
C ALA A 34 -14.95 7.66 -0.19
N ALA A 35 -15.22 8.15 -1.41
CA ALA A 35 -15.23 7.29 -2.57
C ALA A 35 -13.90 6.54 -2.50
N SER A 36 -13.96 5.21 -2.36
CA SER A 36 -12.74 4.41 -2.40
C SER A 36 -12.03 4.87 -3.66
N ALA A 37 -10.85 5.48 -3.51
CA ALA A 37 -10.05 5.85 -4.67
C ALA A 37 -9.98 4.59 -5.55
N ALA A 38 -10.33 4.73 -6.83
CA ALA A 38 -10.24 3.62 -7.75
C ALA A 38 -8.81 3.06 -7.66
N ASP A 39 -8.68 1.75 -7.56
CA ASP A 39 -7.37 1.09 -7.55
C ASP A 39 -6.58 1.59 -8.78
N PRO A 40 -5.40 2.21 -8.59
CA PRO A 40 -4.68 2.88 -9.65
C PRO A 40 -4.23 1.93 -10.78
N VAL A 41 -4.32 0.61 -10.57
CA VAL A 41 -4.02 -0.39 -11.60
C VAL A 41 -5.24 -1.07 -12.19
N THR A 42 -6.46 -0.78 -11.75
CA THR A 42 -7.67 -1.38 -12.35
C THR A 42 -8.01 -0.68 -13.67
N PRO A 43 -8.13 -1.40 -14.80
CA PRO A 43 -8.46 -0.79 -16.08
C PRO A 43 -9.93 -0.32 -16.08
N SER A 44 -10.21 0.82 -16.72
CA SER A 44 -11.57 1.37 -16.84
C SER A 44 -12.50 0.50 -17.72
N ALA A 45 -11.92 -0.34 -18.58
CA ALA A 45 -12.61 -1.36 -19.36
C ALA A 45 -11.66 -2.51 -19.72
N GLY A 46 -12.20 -3.72 -19.87
CA GLY A 46 -11.43 -4.91 -20.28
C GLY A 46 -10.58 -5.53 -19.17
N ILE A 47 -9.51 -6.22 -19.55
CA ILE A 47 -8.56 -6.86 -18.64
C ILE A 47 -7.13 -6.47 -19.01
N HIS A 48 -6.25 -6.39 -18.00
CA HIS A 48 -4.82 -6.30 -18.26
C HIS A 48 -4.30 -7.61 -18.82
N PHE A 49 -3.55 -7.53 -19.91
CA PHE A 49 -2.80 -8.66 -20.44
C PHE A 49 -1.35 -8.57 -19.98
N GLY A 50 -0.85 -9.63 -19.34
CA GLY A 50 0.50 -9.65 -18.79
C GLY A 50 1.17 -11.02 -18.92
N ALA A 51 2.48 -11.05 -18.69
CA ALA A 51 3.25 -12.28 -18.74
C ALA A 51 4.45 -12.26 -17.78
N GLN A 52 4.88 -13.45 -17.37
CA GLN A 52 6.27 -13.67 -16.99
C GLN A 52 7.02 -14.14 -18.22
N VAL A 53 8.08 -13.44 -18.60
CA VAL A 53 8.93 -13.79 -19.74
C VAL A 53 10.29 -14.20 -19.20
N SER A 54 10.75 -15.40 -19.56
CA SER A 54 12.08 -15.85 -19.17
C SER A 54 13.15 -15.02 -19.87
N ARG A 55 14.19 -14.64 -19.13
CA ARG A 55 15.37 -14.00 -19.71
C ARG A 55 15.96 -14.88 -20.80
N ARG A 56 16.14 -14.31 -21.99
CA ARG A 56 16.77 -14.98 -23.12
C ARG A 56 18.29 -14.79 -23.06
N TYR A 57 19.05 -15.81 -23.46
CA TYR A 57 20.50 -15.73 -23.54
C TYR A 57 20.94 -14.53 -24.39
N GLY A 58 21.95 -13.79 -23.90
CA GLY A 58 22.48 -12.60 -24.56
C GLY A 58 21.65 -11.33 -24.39
N LEU A 59 20.47 -11.40 -23.75
CA LEU A 59 19.62 -10.23 -23.47
C LEU A 59 19.52 -9.96 -21.97
N SER A 60 19.22 -8.72 -21.62
CA SER A 60 18.67 -8.36 -20.31
C SER A 60 17.25 -8.92 -20.15
N GLN A 61 16.74 -8.90 -18.91
CA GLN A 61 15.36 -9.27 -18.65
C GLN A 61 14.38 -8.32 -19.35
N TYR A 62 14.69 -7.03 -19.34
CA TYR A 62 13.90 -6.01 -20.02
C TYR A 62 13.87 -6.22 -21.54
N GLU A 63 15.02 -6.43 -22.20
CA GLU A 63 15.07 -6.66 -23.66
C GLU A 63 14.37 -7.98 -24.05
N SER A 64 14.35 -8.96 -23.16
CA SER A 64 13.60 -10.21 -23.38
C SER A 64 12.09 -9.95 -23.46
N ILE A 65 11.59 -8.99 -22.68
CA ILE A 65 10.18 -8.56 -22.72
C ILE A 65 9.90 -7.79 -24.01
N GLU A 66 10.73 -6.81 -24.39
CA GLU A 66 10.55 -6.07 -25.66
C GLU A 66 10.52 -7.02 -26.86
N ARG A 67 11.42 -8.01 -26.87
CA ARG A 67 11.43 -9.02 -27.92
C ARG A 67 10.15 -9.85 -27.95
N PHE A 68 9.63 -10.25 -26.78
CA PHE A 68 8.40 -11.00 -26.68
C PHE A 68 7.20 -10.18 -27.18
N GLU A 69 7.10 -8.91 -26.79
CA GLU A 69 6.08 -7.98 -27.28
C GLU A 69 6.12 -7.84 -28.81
N GLY A 70 7.32 -7.77 -29.41
CA GLY A 70 7.50 -7.79 -30.85
C GLY A 70 7.00 -9.08 -31.53
N GLN A 71 7.04 -10.22 -30.84
CA GLN A 71 6.53 -11.50 -31.37
C GLN A 71 5.00 -11.60 -31.29
N ILE A 72 4.38 -11.04 -30.24
CA ILE A 72 2.93 -11.07 -30.07
C ILE A 72 2.22 -9.86 -30.69
N GLY A 73 2.98 -8.89 -31.21
CA GLY A 73 2.48 -7.70 -31.89
C GLY A 73 1.78 -6.69 -30.97
N ARG A 74 2.04 -6.73 -29.65
CA ARG A 74 1.44 -5.82 -28.67
C ARG A 74 2.30 -5.69 -27.40
N PRO A 75 2.23 -4.55 -26.69
CA PRO A 75 2.84 -4.42 -25.38
C PRO A 75 2.07 -5.21 -24.31
N LEU A 76 2.79 -5.64 -23.28
CA LEU A 76 2.23 -6.16 -22.04
C LEU A 76 1.85 -5.01 -21.12
N ALA A 77 0.65 -5.10 -20.54
CA ALA A 77 0.25 -4.17 -19.48
C ALA A 77 0.91 -4.54 -18.14
N ILE A 78 1.01 -5.83 -17.82
CA ILE A 78 1.67 -6.33 -16.60
C ILE A 78 2.89 -7.17 -16.95
N VAL A 79 4.02 -6.90 -16.30
CA VAL A 79 5.24 -7.70 -16.40
C VAL A 79 5.55 -8.36 -15.07
N ASN A 80 5.50 -9.69 -15.02
CA ASN A 80 5.76 -10.44 -13.79
C ASN A 80 7.24 -10.84 -13.70
N ARG A 81 7.89 -10.50 -12.57
CA ARG A 81 9.26 -10.91 -12.26
C ARG A 81 9.32 -11.57 -10.88
N TYR A 82 9.95 -12.74 -10.82
CA TYR A 82 10.29 -13.40 -9.56
C TYR A 82 11.56 -12.79 -9.01
N ARG A 83 11.53 -12.39 -7.73
CA ARG A 83 12.69 -11.82 -7.04
C ARG A 83 13.01 -12.56 -5.75
N SER A 84 14.31 -12.65 -5.47
CA SER A 84 14.83 -13.09 -4.19
C SER A 84 14.41 -12.12 -3.09
N PHE A 85 14.49 -12.55 -1.84
CA PHE A 85 14.07 -11.74 -0.72
C PHE A 85 14.98 -10.53 -0.55
N SER A 86 16.30 -10.72 -0.66
CA SER A 86 17.33 -9.68 -0.52
C SER A 86 17.65 -8.89 -1.80
N ASP A 87 16.90 -9.09 -2.89
CA ASP A 87 17.15 -8.40 -4.16
C ASP A 87 16.43 -7.05 -4.21
N HIS A 88 17.21 -5.97 -4.17
CA HIS A 88 16.73 -4.59 -4.16
C HIS A 88 17.04 -3.83 -5.46
N ASP A 89 17.51 -4.51 -6.52
CA ASP A 89 17.80 -3.86 -7.80
C ASP A 89 16.54 -3.76 -8.67
N TYR A 90 15.83 -2.62 -8.56
CA TYR A 90 14.62 -2.31 -9.32
C TYR A 90 14.86 -1.49 -10.60
N ARG A 91 16.07 -1.55 -11.19
CA ARG A 91 16.36 -0.80 -12.42
C ARG A 91 15.45 -1.15 -13.59
N ASP A 92 15.14 -2.44 -13.78
CA ASP A 92 14.27 -2.89 -14.87
C ASP A 92 12.81 -2.49 -14.61
N GLU A 93 12.31 -2.56 -13.37
CA GLU A 93 10.97 -2.10 -13.02
C GLU A 93 10.83 -0.60 -13.25
N ARG A 94 11.84 0.20 -12.90
CA ARG A 94 11.86 1.63 -13.21
C ARG A 94 11.73 1.87 -14.71
N ARG A 95 12.39 1.07 -15.55
CA ARG A 95 12.28 1.18 -17.00
C ARG A 95 10.90 0.74 -17.50
N HIS A 96 10.36 -0.37 -16.99
CA HIS A 96 9.02 -0.83 -17.33
C HIS A 96 7.93 0.18 -16.95
N LEU A 97 8.05 0.80 -15.78
CA LEU A 97 7.17 1.88 -15.32
C LEU A 97 7.24 3.12 -16.22
N ALA A 98 8.45 3.48 -16.68
CA ALA A 98 8.65 4.58 -17.64
C ALA A 98 7.98 4.31 -19.00
N ASP A 99 7.88 3.04 -19.41
CA ASP A 99 7.16 2.65 -20.63
C ASP A 99 5.66 2.42 -20.41
N GLY A 100 5.14 2.70 -19.22
CA GLY A 100 3.72 2.55 -18.90
C GLY A 100 3.27 1.11 -18.59
N ARG A 101 4.19 0.18 -18.33
CA ARG A 101 3.85 -1.16 -17.84
C ARG A 101 3.74 -1.14 -16.31
N ILE A 102 2.96 -2.07 -15.76
CA ILE A 102 2.78 -2.29 -14.33
C ILE A 102 3.63 -3.51 -13.92
N PRO A 103 4.70 -3.34 -13.13
CA PRO A 103 5.44 -4.47 -12.62
C PRO A 103 4.62 -5.26 -11.60
N LEU A 104 4.64 -6.58 -11.74
CA LEU A 104 4.24 -7.54 -10.72
C LEU A 104 5.50 -8.23 -10.18
N ILE A 105 5.84 -7.96 -8.92
CA ILE A 105 6.97 -8.59 -8.26
C ILE A 105 6.44 -9.79 -7.47
N SER A 106 6.80 -10.99 -7.92
CA SER A 106 6.63 -12.21 -7.14
C SER A 106 7.79 -12.36 -6.17
N TRP A 107 7.60 -11.84 -4.96
CA TRP A 107 8.65 -11.69 -3.95
C TRP A 107 8.72 -12.91 -3.03
N ARG A 108 9.89 -13.52 -2.94
CA ARG A 108 10.08 -14.73 -2.13
C ARG A 108 10.02 -14.41 -0.64
N ALA A 109 9.50 -15.32 0.18
CA ALA A 109 9.44 -15.16 1.63
C ALA A 109 10.80 -14.91 2.30
N THR A 110 11.82 -15.69 1.94
CA THR A 110 13.22 -15.50 2.33
C THR A 110 14.13 -16.11 1.26
N ASP A 111 15.43 -15.86 1.29
CA ASP A 111 16.37 -16.49 0.34
C ASP A 111 16.57 -17.99 0.58
N SER A 112 16.35 -18.47 1.80
CA SER A 112 16.39 -19.90 2.14
C SER A 112 15.12 -20.62 1.68
N ALA A 113 15.08 -21.11 0.44
CA ALA A 113 13.86 -21.66 -0.16
C ALA A 113 13.30 -22.94 0.52
N LEU A 114 14.05 -23.58 1.43
CA LEU A 114 13.66 -24.85 2.07
C LEU A 114 13.44 -24.74 3.58
N ASP A 115 13.56 -23.55 4.16
CA ASP A 115 13.28 -23.34 5.58
C ASP A 115 11.75 -23.36 5.82
N PRO A 116 11.21 -24.30 6.62
CA PRO A 116 9.79 -24.36 6.91
C PRO A 116 9.32 -23.29 7.91
N ASN A 117 10.24 -22.59 8.59
CA ASN A 117 9.92 -21.62 9.64
C ASN A 117 10.00 -20.16 9.17
N ARG A 118 10.12 -19.93 7.85
CA ARG A 118 10.27 -18.61 7.25
C ARG A 118 9.21 -17.61 7.69
N ALA A 119 7.94 -18.01 7.72
CA ALA A 119 6.85 -17.14 8.15
C ALA A 119 7.02 -16.72 9.62
N GLN A 120 7.42 -17.64 10.50
CA GLN A 120 7.67 -17.33 11.90
C GLN A 120 8.84 -16.35 12.07
N ARG A 121 9.94 -16.55 11.33
CA ARG A 121 11.12 -15.67 11.34
C ARG A 121 10.81 -14.27 10.83
N ILE A 122 9.99 -14.15 9.79
CA ILE A 122 9.46 -12.86 9.34
C ILE A 122 8.60 -12.25 10.45
N ALA A 123 7.61 -12.99 10.95
CA ALA A 123 6.67 -12.50 11.96
C ALA A 123 7.36 -12.04 13.26
N SER A 124 8.47 -12.68 13.66
CA SER A 124 9.25 -12.29 14.84
C SER A 124 10.07 -11.01 14.64
N GLY A 125 10.24 -10.56 13.39
CA GLY A 125 10.98 -9.35 13.05
C GLY A 125 12.44 -9.55 12.71
N GLU A 126 12.88 -10.79 12.51
CA GLU A 126 14.26 -11.10 12.15
C GLU A 126 14.72 -10.35 10.87
N PHE A 127 13.78 -10.09 9.96
CA PHE A 127 14.06 -9.51 8.65
C PHE A 127 13.58 -8.06 8.48
N ASP A 128 13.21 -7.36 9.55
CA ASP A 128 12.64 -6.01 9.45
C ASP A 128 13.50 -5.02 8.68
N GLY A 129 14.82 -5.02 8.92
CA GLY A 129 15.74 -4.13 8.23
C GLY A 129 15.66 -4.29 6.71
N LEU A 130 15.71 -5.54 6.25
CA LEU A 130 15.63 -5.90 4.84
C LEU A 130 14.25 -5.57 4.25
N ILE A 131 13.17 -5.85 4.98
CA ILE A 131 11.82 -5.51 4.52
C ILE A 131 11.65 -3.99 4.39
N ARG A 132 12.24 -3.21 5.31
CA ARG A 132 12.26 -1.75 5.21
C ARG A 132 13.06 -1.25 4.01
N ASP A 133 14.22 -1.84 3.72
CA ASP A 133 15.00 -1.52 2.52
C ASP A 133 14.20 -1.79 1.25
N THR A 134 13.51 -2.93 1.19
CA THR A 134 12.59 -3.26 0.09
C THR A 134 11.45 -2.24 0.00
N ALA A 135 10.78 -1.92 1.11
CA ALA A 135 9.69 -0.96 1.13
C ALA A 135 10.14 0.43 0.64
N ARG A 136 11.29 0.93 1.09
CA ARG A 136 11.88 2.19 0.63
C ARG A 136 12.19 2.15 -0.86
N ALA A 137 12.79 1.07 -1.34
CA ALA A 137 13.12 0.93 -2.76
C ALA A 137 11.86 0.90 -3.64
N ILE A 138 10.78 0.24 -3.20
CA ILE A 138 9.47 0.28 -3.88
C ILE A 138 8.89 1.69 -3.83
N ARG A 139 8.90 2.37 -2.68
CA ARG A 139 8.46 3.77 -2.55
C ARG A 139 9.15 4.68 -3.56
N ASP A 140 10.47 4.53 -3.69
CA ASP A 140 11.29 5.38 -4.54
C ASP A 140 11.12 5.09 -6.06
N LEU A 141 10.30 4.10 -6.43
CA LEU A 141 9.80 3.94 -7.81
C LEU A 141 8.69 4.96 -8.14
N GLY A 142 7.94 5.44 -7.14
CA GLY A 142 6.96 6.51 -7.28
C GLY A 142 5.71 6.20 -8.11
N GLN A 143 5.59 4.98 -8.66
CA GLN A 143 4.46 4.53 -9.46
C GLN A 143 3.94 3.18 -8.93
N PRO A 144 2.68 2.79 -9.24
CA PRO A 144 2.09 1.56 -8.77
C PRO A 144 2.89 0.30 -9.15
N VAL A 145 3.17 -0.54 -8.16
CA VAL A 145 3.86 -1.82 -8.32
C VAL A 145 3.09 -2.88 -7.55
N LEU A 146 2.77 -4.00 -8.20
CA LEU A 146 2.07 -5.11 -7.57
C LEU A 146 3.07 -6.00 -6.82
N ILE A 147 2.81 -6.27 -5.54
CA ILE A 147 3.65 -7.07 -4.66
C ILE A 147 2.93 -8.39 -4.33
N ARG A 148 3.37 -9.49 -4.96
CA ARG A 148 2.89 -10.85 -4.67
C ARG A 148 3.90 -11.55 -3.77
N PHE A 149 3.76 -11.32 -2.48
CA PHE A 149 4.60 -11.92 -1.45
C PHE A 149 4.26 -13.41 -1.26
N ALA A 150 5.29 -14.26 -1.23
CA ALA A 150 5.18 -15.68 -0.89
C ALA A 150 4.08 -16.43 -1.66
N TRP A 151 4.19 -16.39 -3.00
CA TRP A 151 3.24 -16.99 -3.92
C TRP A 151 2.97 -18.48 -3.65
N GLU A 152 1.77 -18.97 -3.98
CA GLU A 152 1.34 -20.35 -3.73
C GLU A 152 1.33 -20.71 -2.23
N MET A 153 0.81 -19.80 -1.41
CA MET A 153 0.79 -19.94 0.06
C MET A 153 0.01 -21.14 0.60
N THR A 154 -0.77 -21.81 -0.26
CA THR A 154 -1.47 -23.06 0.07
C THR A 154 -0.54 -24.28 0.05
N ALA A 155 0.75 -24.11 -0.23
CA ALA A 155 1.72 -25.19 -0.23
C ALA A 155 1.78 -25.89 1.13
N THR A 156 1.97 -27.20 1.11
CA THR A 156 2.04 -28.07 2.30
C THR A 156 3.47 -28.37 2.70
N ARG A 157 3.67 -28.78 3.96
CA ARG A 157 5.00 -29.07 4.52
C ARG A 157 5.79 -30.04 3.62
N GLY A 158 7.02 -29.65 3.29
CA GLY A 158 7.90 -30.38 2.37
C GLY A 158 7.90 -29.83 0.94
N GLN A 159 6.91 -29.01 0.58
CA GLN A 159 6.91 -28.29 -0.69
C GLN A 159 7.77 -27.02 -0.61
N ARG A 160 8.33 -26.61 -1.76
CA ARG A 160 9.24 -25.46 -1.85
C ARG A 160 8.65 -24.13 -1.38
N GLN A 161 7.33 -23.94 -1.56
CA GLN A 161 6.65 -22.69 -1.15
C GLN A 161 6.06 -22.74 0.26
N TYR A 162 6.14 -23.88 0.95
CA TYR A 162 5.71 -23.95 2.35
C TYR A 162 6.65 -23.09 3.21
N ILE A 163 6.08 -22.10 3.88
CA ILE A 163 6.82 -21.16 4.74
C ILE A 163 6.38 -21.22 6.20
N GLY A 164 5.35 -22.00 6.52
CA GLY A 164 4.79 -22.15 7.86
C GLY A 164 3.29 -22.43 7.84
N GLU A 165 2.71 -22.58 9.03
CA GLU A 165 1.27 -22.78 9.22
C GLU A 165 0.45 -21.54 8.84
N PRO A 166 -0.86 -21.66 8.55
CA PRO A 166 -1.68 -20.53 8.10
C PRO A 166 -1.64 -19.30 9.02
N ALA A 167 -1.68 -19.50 10.34
CA ALA A 167 -1.59 -18.41 11.31
C ALA A 167 -0.24 -17.70 11.29
N GLN A 168 0.84 -18.44 11.02
CA GLN A 168 2.19 -17.89 10.89
C GLN A 168 2.31 -17.10 9.58
N PHE A 169 1.77 -17.63 8.47
CA PHE A 169 1.70 -16.92 7.20
C PHE A 169 0.97 -15.58 7.34
N ILE A 170 -0.22 -15.58 7.95
CA ILE A 170 -1.00 -14.36 8.19
C ILE A 170 -0.20 -13.33 9.01
N SER A 171 0.51 -13.79 10.04
CA SER A 171 1.34 -12.92 10.89
C SER A 171 2.52 -12.31 10.10
N ALA A 172 3.18 -13.11 9.26
CA ALA A 172 4.25 -12.66 8.39
C ALA A 172 3.75 -11.63 7.35
N TRP A 173 2.63 -11.92 6.69
CA TRP A 173 2.03 -11.05 5.69
C TRP A 173 1.66 -9.68 6.28
N ARG A 174 0.98 -9.68 7.44
CA ARG A 174 0.62 -8.44 8.15
C ARG A 174 1.84 -7.62 8.51
N ARG A 175 2.89 -8.27 9.04
CA ARG A 175 4.12 -7.57 9.40
C ARG A 175 4.76 -6.86 8.20
N ILE A 176 4.86 -7.54 7.06
CA ILE A 176 5.41 -6.94 5.83
C ILE A 176 4.55 -5.77 5.38
N HIS A 177 3.22 -5.95 5.34
CA HIS A 177 2.29 -4.89 4.97
C HIS A 177 2.41 -3.67 5.89
N ASP A 178 2.50 -3.89 7.21
CA ASP A 178 2.66 -2.82 8.20
C ASP A 178 4.00 -2.08 8.04
N ILE A 179 5.08 -2.77 7.71
CA ILE A 179 6.38 -2.15 7.42
C ILE A 179 6.28 -1.28 6.15
N PHE A 180 5.64 -1.78 5.08
CA PHE A 180 5.42 -0.98 3.88
C PHE A 180 4.63 0.30 4.18
N ALA A 181 3.57 0.20 5.00
CA ALA A 181 2.81 1.36 5.45
C ALA A 181 3.67 2.33 6.28
N GLN A 182 4.49 1.83 7.21
CA GLN A 182 5.39 2.64 8.04
C GLN A 182 6.45 3.40 7.22
N GLU A 183 7.00 2.79 6.17
CA GLU A 183 8.00 3.42 5.30
C GLU A 183 7.37 4.36 4.25
N GLY A 184 6.04 4.46 4.21
CA GLY A 184 5.29 5.27 3.25
C GLY A 184 5.25 4.70 1.83
N ALA A 185 5.46 3.38 1.68
CA ALA A 185 5.49 2.68 0.40
C ALA A 185 4.08 2.38 -0.12
N THR A 186 3.21 3.40 -0.19
CA THR A 186 1.78 3.26 -0.56
C THR A 186 1.55 2.90 -2.03
N ASN A 187 2.59 2.99 -2.86
CA ASN A 187 2.57 2.54 -4.25
C ASN A 187 2.85 1.03 -4.41
N GLY A 188 3.22 0.33 -3.33
CA GLY A 188 3.28 -1.13 -3.29
C GLY A 188 1.89 -1.72 -3.03
N LEU A 189 1.26 -2.25 -4.07
CA LEU A 189 -0.10 -2.81 -4.04
C LEU A 189 -0.03 -4.32 -3.78
N PHE A 190 -0.51 -4.77 -2.63
CA PHE A 190 -0.37 -6.17 -2.23
C PHE A 190 -1.34 -7.09 -2.96
N VAL A 191 -0.80 -8.20 -3.48
CA VAL A 191 -1.54 -9.29 -4.12
C VAL A 191 -1.49 -10.51 -3.21
N TRP A 192 -2.66 -11.01 -2.81
CA TRP A 192 -2.82 -12.24 -2.03
C TRP A 192 -3.06 -13.43 -2.95
N ALA A 193 -2.04 -14.28 -3.17
CA ALA A 193 -2.09 -15.44 -4.05
C ALA A 193 -0.90 -16.40 -3.81
#